data_AF-A0A9X2CUB3-F1
#
_entry.id   AF-A0A9X2CUB3-F1
#
_cell.length_a   1.000
_cell.length_b   1.000
_cell.length_c   1.000
_cell.angle_alpha   90.00
_cell.angle_beta   90.00
_cell.angle_gamma   90.00
#
_symmetry.space_group_name_H-M   'P 1'
#
loop_
_entity.id
_entity.type
_entity.pdbx_description
1 polymer ?
#
loop_
_entity_poly.entity_id
_entity_poly.type
_entity_poly.pdbx_seq_one_letter_code
_entity_poly.pdbx_strand_id
1 'polypeptide(L)'
;MKKRTLVFVGVVLAAVFLALIIFASTGDESVKHNEDSIEEQPQYDENIDKEEESEQVEQTENAIETYRVFNDYQLDHIGYLSEGRTFYHSDEDVYVLGYGHEAHAVTRYELYEINEGEVSIIRSLTEDSEHFEHIESIISEENWEEEMVKYLLDSVEPQDELFFSYDPTIDEVDVVLEQGSYALYPVTVGEKTLYFKQSEGLWAKEYRDDLTIDMYGEKQFAVRKNEMN
;
A
#
# COMPACT_ATOMS: atom_id res chain seq x y z
N MET A 1 11.85 50.05 -3.39
CA MET A 1 12.81 50.05 -2.26
C MET A 1 12.97 48.59 -1.80
N LYS A 2 14.08 47.94 -2.16
CA LYS A 2 15.27 47.65 -1.33
C LYS A 2 15.09 46.49 -0.32
N LYS A 3 15.77 45.37 -0.68
CA LYS A 3 16.54 44.39 0.13
C LYS A 3 15.75 43.53 1.12
N ARG A 4 15.62 42.21 0.86
CA ARG A 4 16.54 41.10 1.27
C ARG A 4 16.91 41.17 2.76
N THR A 5 16.66 40.09 3.51
CA THR A 5 17.68 39.40 4.35
C THR A 5 17.17 37.99 4.69
N LEU A 6 17.90 37.01 4.16
CA LEU A 6 17.96 35.62 4.58
C LEU A 6 18.74 35.57 5.90
N VAL A 7 18.32 34.77 6.89
CA VAL A 7 19.21 34.37 8.00
C VAL A 7 19.18 32.85 8.13
N PHE A 8 20.27 32.25 7.68
CA PHE A 8 20.75 30.91 8.02
C PHE A 8 21.54 31.01 9.34
N VAL A 9 21.17 30.22 10.35
CA VAL A 9 22.00 29.77 11.49
C VAL A 9 21.31 28.52 12.03
N GLY A 10 21.91 27.35 12.29
CA GLY A 10 23.30 26.94 12.27
C GLY A 10 23.38 25.45 12.63
N VAL A 11 24.42 24.81 12.09
CA VAL A 11 24.90 23.44 12.30
C VAL A 11 25.27 23.18 13.77
N VAL A 12 25.21 21.93 14.26
CA VAL A 12 26.30 21.22 14.97
C VAL A 12 25.95 19.75 15.24
N LEU A 13 26.85 18.88 14.75
CA LEU A 13 27.04 17.45 15.03
C LEU A 13 27.19 17.14 16.52
N ALA A 14 26.78 15.93 16.94
CA ALA A 14 27.61 15.07 17.79
C ALA A 14 27.14 13.61 17.75
N ALA A 15 27.91 12.78 17.04
CA ALA A 15 27.91 11.33 17.21
C ALA A 15 28.49 10.96 18.58
N VAL A 16 27.89 10.01 19.29
CA VAL A 16 28.54 9.31 20.41
C VAL A 16 28.32 7.82 20.24
N PHE A 17 29.30 7.20 19.60
CA PHE A 17 29.68 5.81 19.81
C PHE A 17 30.20 5.67 21.25
N LEU A 18 29.71 4.70 22.02
CA LEU A 18 30.53 4.11 23.08
C LEU A 18 30.16 2.65 23.31
N ALA A 19 31.14 1.78 23.02
CA ALA A 19 31.16 0.37 23.33
C ALA A 19 31.38 0.14 24.84
N LEU A 20 30.86 -0.98 25.35
CA LEU A 20 31.33 -1.58 26.60
C LEU A 20 31.33 -3.10 26.48
N ILE A 21 32.47 -3.63 26.01
CA ILE A 21 32.93 -4.98 26.31
C ILE A 21 33.81 -4.87 27.55
N ILE A 22 33.47 -5.55 28.64
CA ILE A 22 34.45 -5.94 29.67
C ILE A 22 34.25 -7.42 30.00
N PHE A 23 35.32 -8.16 29.74
CA PHE A 23 35.59 -9.55 30.06
C PHE A 23 36.20 -9.68 31.46
N ALA A 24 36.25 -10.93 31.95
CA ALA A 24 37.07 -11.49 33.05
C ALA A 24 36.47 -11.38 34.46
N SER A 25 36.61 -12.35 35.38
CA SER A 25 37.30 -13.65 35.45
C SER A 25 37.02 -14.23 36.87
N THR A 26 37.29 -15.53 37.04
CA THR A 26 37.38 -16.39 38.26
C THR A 26 36.26 -17.45 38.27
N GLY A 27 36.48 -18.76 38.24
CA GLY A 27 37.65 -19.59 38.57
C GLY A 27 37.32 -20.49 39.76
N ASP A 28 37.53 -21.81 39.62
CA ASP A 28 37.36 -22.92 40.60
C ASP A 28 35.92 -23.46 40.81
N GLU A 29 35.62 -24.76 40.92
CA GLU A 29 36.43 -25.97 41.13
C GLU A 29 35.61 -27.25 40.78
N SER A 30 36.25 -28.26 40.17
CA SER A 30 36.05 -29.73 40.24
C SER A 30 34.66 -30.40 40.06
N VAL A 31 34.60 -31.47 39.23
CA VAL A 31 34.36 -32.90 39.61
C VAL A 31 34.51 -33.82 38.37
N LYS A 32 34.95 -35.06 38.61
CA LYS A 32 35.56 -36.07 37.73
C LYS A 32 34.59 -36.98 36.94
N HIS A 33 35.15 -37.52 35.84
CA HIS A 33 34.97 -38.84 35.19
C HIS A 33 33.57 -39.37 34.82
N ASN A 34 33.39 -39.65 33.52
CA ASN A 34 33.32 -41.05 33.05
C ASN A 34 33.56 -41.18 31.53
N GLU A 35 34.13 -42.32 31.15
CA GLU A 35 34.49 -42.77 29.81
C GLU A 35 33.28 -43.12 28.92
N ASP A 36 33.57 -43.15 27.61
CA ASP A 36 32.93 -43.88 26.53
C ASP A 36 31.45 -43.58 26.23
N SER A 37 31.23 -42.93 25.07
CA SER A 37 30.35 -43.41 24.00
C SER A 37 30.51 -42.52 22.77
N ILE A 38 30.95 -43.13 21.67
CA ILE A 38 30.96 -42.58 20.32
C ILE A 38 29.51 -42.49 19.84
N GLU A 39 29.03 -41.30 19.47
CA GLU A 39 27.89 -41.13 18.58
C GLU A 39 28.10 -39.87 17.72
N GLU A 40 28.11 -40.09 16.40
CA GLU A 40 28.21 -39.08 15.36
C GLU A 40 27.08 -38.05 15.50
N GLN A 41 27.43 -36.77 15.60
CA GLN A 41 26.46 -35.69 15.39
C GLN A 41 26.62 -35.15 13.96
N PRO A 42 25.56 -35.12 13.15
CA PRO A 42 25.60 -34.52 11.84
C PRO A 42 25.82 -33.02 11.98
N GLN A 43 26.73 -32.47 11.17
CA GLN A 43 26.79 -31.04 10.92
C GLN A 43 25.46 -30.62 10.29
N TYR A 44 24.63 -29.91 11.05
CA TYR A 44 23.61 -29.06 10.46
C TYR A 44 24.32 -27.80 9.96
N ASP A 45 24.48 -27.73 8.65
CA ASP A 45 24.74 -26.50 7.92
C ASP A 45 23.45 -25.68 7.98
N GLU A 46 23.34 -24.82 8.99
CA GLU A 46 22.25 -23.86 9.14
C GLU A 46 22.62 -22.61 8.32
N ASN A 47 22.58 -22.78 6.99
CA ASN A 47 22.60 -21.68 6.02
C ASN A 47 21.46 -21.90 5.05
N ILE A 48 20.23 -21.65 5.50
CA ILE A 48 19.05 -21.55 4.63
C ILE A 48 18.23 -20.33 5.09
N ASP A 49 18.19 -19.36 4.19
CA ASP A 49 17.15 -18.38 3.90
C ASP A 49 16.74 -17.41 5.01
N LYS A 50 17.51 -16.32 5.13
CA LYS A 50 17.06 -15.07 5.78
C LYS A 50 17.36 -13.79 4.99
N GLU A 51 17.95 -13.88 3.80
CA GLU A 51 18.32 -12.70 3.00
C GLU A 51 17.31 -12.40 1.88
N GLU A 52 16.56 -13.39 1.37
CA GLU A 52 15.60 -13.16 0.26
C GLU A 52 14.34 -12.40 0.71
N GLU A 53 13.83 -12.67 1.91
CA GLU A 53 12.60 -12.06 2.42
C GLU A 53 12.76 -10.55 2.68
N SER A 54 13.95 -10.10 3.10
CA SER A 54 14.21 -8.67 3.34
C SER A 54 14.41 -7.85 2.06
N GLU A 55 15.04 -8.42 1.03
CA GLU A 55 15.26 -7.68 -0.23
C GLU A 55 13.96 -7.50 -1.03
N GLN A 56 13.05 -8.48 -0.96
CA GLN A 56 11.76 -8.41 -1.63
C GLN A 56 10.84 -7.36 -0.98
N VAL A 57 10.82 -7.27 0.35
CA VAL A 57 10.05 -6.24 1.08
C VAL A 57 10.58 -4.83 0.77
N GLU A 58 11.90 -4.62 0.80
CA GLU A 58 12.49 -3.30 0.47
C GLU A 58 12.20 -2.87 -0.99
N GLN A 59 12.21 -3.80 -1.95
CA GLN A 59 11.87 -3.49 -3.35
C GLN A 59 10.39 -3.16 -3.54
N THR A 60 9.51 -3.77 -2.74
CA THR A 60 8.06 -3.63 -2.86
C THR A 60 7.56 -2.38 -2.12
N GLU A 61 8.12 -2.04 -0.95
CA GLU A 61 7.92 -0.72 -0.31
C GLU A 61 8.35 0.43 -1.24
N ASN A 62 9.49 0.26 -1.92
CA ASN A 62 9.95 1.20 -2.94
C ASN A 62 8.97 1.28 -4.13
N ALA A 63 8.30 0.19 -4.49
CA ALA A 63 7.31 0.18 -5.55
C ALA A 63 6.04 0.97 -5.19
N ILE A 64 5.54 0.86 -3.95
CA ILE A 64 4.38 1.65 -3.48
C ILE A 64 4.65 3.16 -3.63
N GLU A 65 5.84 3.60 -3.23
CA GLU A 65 6.27 4.99 -3.38
C GLU A 65 6.52 5.38 -4.85
N THR A 66 7.23 4.51 -5.60
CA THR A 66 7.59 4.72 -7.01
C THR A 66 6.34 4.90 -7.88
N TYR A 67 5.34 4.06 -7.67
CA TYR A 67 4.07 4.13 -8.38
C TYR A 67 3.10 5.12 -7.75
N ARG A 68 3.39 5.68 -6.57
CA ARG A 68 2.49 6.52 -5.78
C ARG A 68 1.09 5.92 -5.68
N VAL A 69 1.03 4.71 -5.15
CA VAL A 69 -0.19 3.89 -5.08
C VAL A 69 -1.36 4.64 -4.42
N PHE A 70 -1.07 5.44 -3.38
CA PHE A 70 -2.05 6.25 -2.65
C PHE A 70 -2.13 7.72 -3.12
N ASN A 71 -1.80 8.00 -4.38
CA ASN A 71 -2.08 9.31 -4.94
C ASN A 71 -3.55 9.42 -5.34
N ASP A 72 -4.19 10.53 -4.97
CA ASP A 72 -5.55 10.85 -5.37
C ASP A 72 -5.74 10.69 -6.88
N TYR A 73 -6.90 10.16 -7.27
CA TYR A 73 -7.24 9.95 -8.67
C TYR A 73 -8.70 10.24 -8.97
N GLN A 74 -8.94 10.57 -10.25
CA GLN A 74 -10.26 10.63 -10.84
C GLN A 74 -10.22 9.94 -12.21
N LEU A 75 -10.85 8.78 -12.28
CA LEU A 75 -11.09 8.03 -13.49
C LEU A 75 -12.44 8.44 -14.09
N ASP A 76 -12.47 8.59 -15.39
CA ASP A 76 -13.64 8.95 -16.18
C ASP A 76 -14.02 7.81 -17.11
N HIS A 77 -15.32 7.61 -17.25
CA HIS A 77 -15.92 6.72 -18.22
C HIS A 77 -17.24 7.32 -18.69
N ILE A 78 -17.67 7.01 -19.92
CA ILE A 78 -18.93 7.52 -20.46
C ILE A 78 -20.18 6.97 -19.73
N GLY A 79 -20.01 5.85 -19.01
CA GLY A 79 -21.07 5.17 -18.25
C GLY A 79 -20.84 5.18 -16.74
N TYR A 80 -21.20 4.07 -16.09
CA TYR A 80 -21.21 3.96 -14.62
C TYR A 80 -19.89 3.46 -14.02
N LEU A 81 -18.78 3.55 -14.75
CA LEU A 81 -17.47 3.05 -14.33
C LEU A 81 -16.52 4.16 -13.86
N SER A 82 -16.98 5.42 -13.86
CA SER A 82 -16.21 6.53 -13.31
C SER A 82 -16.01 6.36 -11.81
N GLU A 83 -14.82 6.69 -11.33
CA GLU A 83 -14.44 6.55 -9.93
C GLU A 83 -13.50 7.69 -9.54
N GLY A 84 -13.66 8.23 -8.34
CA GLY A 84 -12.68 9.14 -7.76
C GLY A 84 -12.34 8.71 -6.35
N ARG A 85 -11.07 8.86 -5.95
CA ARG A 85 -10.59 8.49 -4.61
C ARG A 85 -9.57 9.50 -4.12
N THR A 86 -9.72 9.88 -2.85
CA THR A 86 -8.75 10.63 -2.05
C THR A 86 -8.28 9.75 -0.90
N PHE A 87 -6.98 9.83 -0.58
CA PHE A 87 -6.35 9.01 0.44
C PHE A 87 -5.93 9.81 1.67
N TYR A 88 -6.15 9.23 2.84
CA TYR A 88 -5.76 9.76 4.14
C TYR A 88 -4.94 8.71 4.87
N HIS A 89 -3.71 9.06 5.23
CA HIS A 89 -2.85 8.20 6.04
C HIS A 89 -3.27 8.35 7.50
N SER A 90 -3.53 7.22 8.17
CA SER A 90 -3.77 7.25 9.61
C SER A 90 -2.46 7.42 10.38
N ASP A 91 -2.51 7.98 11.58
CA ASP A 91 -1.32 8.18 12.45
C ASP A 91 -0.60 6.87 12.81
N GLU A 92 -1.30 5.73 12.71
CA GLU A 92 -0.72 4.39 12.77
C GLU A 92 -0.49 3.95 11.31
N ASP A 93 0.72 4.19 10.77
CA ASP A 93 1.16 4.08 9.35
C ASP A 93 0.86 2.74 8.61
N VAL A 94 0.11 1.81 9.20
CA VAL A 94 -0.28 0.52 8.63
C VAL A 94 -1.56 0.61 7.79
N TYR A 95 -2.44 1.57 8.10
CA TYR A 95 -3.72 1.75 7.40
C TYR A 95 -3.80 3.07 6.64
N VAL A 96 -4.40 3.00 5.44
CA VAL A 96 -4.76 4.16 4.63
C VAL A 96 -6.25 4.15 4.37
N LEU A 97 -6.93 5.25 4.67
CA LEU A 97 -8.34 5.44 4.37
C LEU A 97 -8.49 6.01 2.95
N GLY A 98 -9.16 5.28 2.07
CA GLY A 98 -9.62 5.79 0.79
C GLY A 98 -11.08 6.24 0.86
N TYR A 99 -11.34 7.48 0.50
CA TYR A 99 -12.66 8.08 0.46
C TYR A 99 -12.95 8.62 -0.94
N GLY A 100 -14.15 8.39 -1.46
CA GLY A 100 -14.55 8.96 -2.73
C GLY A 100 -15.84 8.38 -3.27
N HIS A 101 -15.96 8.28 -4.58
CA HIS A 101 -17.21 7.93 -5.25
C HIS A 101 -17.03 6.97 -6.40
N GLU A 102 -17.97 6.05 -6.54
CA GLU A 102 -18.16 5.18 -7.69
C GLU A 102 -19.43 5.58 -8.47
N ALA A 103 -19.42 5.37 -9.78
CA ALA A 103 -20.55 5.62 -10.67
C ALA A 103 -21.20 7.02 -10.52
N HIS A 104 -20.40 8.03 -10.15
CA HIS A 104 -20.78 9.42 -9.89
C HIS A 104 -21.76 9.71 -8.74
N ALA A 105 -22.24 8.70 -8.01
CA ALA A 105 -23.32 8.91 -7.05
C ALA A 105 -23.19 8.11 -5.76
N VAL A 106 -22.27 7.16 -5.71
CA VAL A 106 -22.14 6.23 -4.58
C VAL A 106 -20.88 6.57 -3.83
N THR A 107 -21.01 7.20 -2.67
CA THR A 107 -19.89 7.44 -1.77
C THR A 107 -19.38 6.10 -1.23
N ARG A 108 -18.06 5.93 -1.22
CA ARG A 108 -17.41 4.70 -0.79
C ARG A 108 -16.21 5.01 0.11
N TYR A 109 -16.15 4.28 1.21
CA TYR A 109 -15.08 4.31 2.20
C TYR A 109 -14.38 2.95 2.18
N GLU A 110 -13.08 2.94 2.03
CA GLU A 110 -12.26 1.73 1.95
C GLU A 110 -11.06 1.87 2.86
N LEU A 111 -10.75 0.81 3.60
CA LEU A 111 -9.55 0.74 4.41
C LEU A 111 -8.53 -0.15 3.71
N TYR A 112 -7.36 0.41 3.46
CA TYR A 112 -6.24 -0.25 2.82
C TYR A 112 -5.22 -0.62 3.89
N GLU A 113 -4.70 -1.84 3.82
CA GLU A 113 -3.62 -2.33 4.67
C GLU A 113 -2.39 -2.59 3.80
N ILE A 114 -1.22 -2.17 4.30
CA ILE A 114 0.07 -2.42 3.65
C ILE A 114 0.74 -3.59 4.37
N ASN A 115 0.90 -4.72 3.69
CA ASN A 115 1.54 -5.92 4.23
C ASN A 115 2.60 -6.42 3.27
N GLU A 116 3.86 -6.48 3.71
CA GLU A 116 4.97 -7.05 2.92
C GLU A 116 5.11 -6.38 1.53
N GLY A 117 4.71 -5.11 1.42
CA GLY A 117 4.69 -4.32 0.19
C GLY A 117 3.51 -4.59 -0.76
N GLU A 118 2.61 -5.51 -0.42
CA GLU A 118 1.28 -5.59 -1.03
C GLU A 118 0.30 -4.64 -0.35
N VAL A 119 -0.67 -4.17 -1.13
CA VAL A 119 -1.77 -3.34 -0.64
C VAL A 119 -3.07 -4.07 -0.87
N SER A 120 -3.78 -4.36 0.21
CA SER A 120 -5.12 -4.97 0.18
C SER A 120 -6.18 -4.01 0.72
N ILE A 121 -7.37 -4.07 0.14
CA ILE A 121 -8.59 -3.47 0.69
C ILE A 121 -9.15 -4.45 1.72
N ILE A 122 -9.04 -4.10 3.00
CA ILE A 122 -9.43 -4.97 4.10
C ILE A 122 -10.85 -4.69 4.63
N ARG A 123 -11.39 -3.51 4.33
CA ARG A 123 -12.78 -3.09 4.63
C ARG A 123 -13.29 -2.24 3.48
N SER A 124 -14.55 -2.41 3.10
CA SER A 124 -15.22 -1.56 2.12
C SER A 124 -16.66 -1.32 2.54
N LEU A 125 -17.06 -0.05 2.55
CA LEU A 125 -18.39 0.37 2.88
C LEU A 125 -18.88 1.37 1.85
N THR A 126 -20.06 1.10 1.32
CA THR A 126 -20.82 2.08 0.56
C THR A 126 -21.72 2.84 1.53
N GLU A 127 -21.84 4.15 1.32
CA GLU A 127 -22.86 4.96 2.00
C GLU A 127 -24.25 4.57 1.49
N ASP A 128 -24.80 3.50 2.05
CA ASP A 128 -26.17 3.07 1.84
C ASP A 128 -27.06 3.48 3.02
N SER A 129 -28.36 3.22 2.90
CA SER A 129 -29.35 3.67 3.87
C SER A 129 -29.18 3.09 5.28
N GLU A 130 -28.45 1.98 5.46
CA GLU A 130 -28.32 1.32 6.77
C GLU A 130 -27.21 1.97 7.61
N HIS A 131 -26.17 2.47 6.97
CA HIS A 131 -25.01 3.08 7.65
C HIS A 131 -25.00 4.62 7.61
N PHE A 132 -25.86 5.21 6.77
CA PHE A 132 -25.92 6.65 6.50
C PHE A 132 -25.89 7.54 7.76
N GLU A 133 -26.81 7.34 8.71
CA GLU A 133 -26.89 8.23 9.90
C GLU A 133 -25.62 8.22 10.75
N HIS A 134 -24.92 7.08 10.79
CA HIS A 134 -23.68 6.95 11.55
C HIS A 134 -22.50 7.56 10.80
N ILE A 135 -22.40 7.33 9.49
CA ILE A 135 -21.40 7.95 8.63
C ILE A 135 -21.51 9.47 8.70
N GLU A 136 -22.72 10.02 8.57
CA GLU A 136 -22.99 11.46 8.68
C GLU A 136 -22.56 12.04 10.04
N SER A 137 -22.71 11.26 11.12
CA SER A 137 -22.20 11.66 12.44
C SER A 137 -20.69 11.75 12.43
N ILE A 138 -20.00 10.73 11.92
CA ILE A 138 -18.53 10.65 11.88
C ILE A 138 -17.95 11.81 11.06
N ILE A 139 -18.44 12.04 9.83
CA ILE A 139 -17.91 13.09 8.93
C ILE A 139 -18.11 14.51 9.47
N SER A 140 -18.99 14.69 10.46
CA SER A 140 -19.22 15.98 11.11
C SER A 140 -18.18 16.31 12.18
N GLU A 141 -17.32 15.35 12.54
CA GLU A 141 -16.25 15.49 13.53
C GLU A 141 -14.98 16.10 12.91
N GLU A 142 -14.16 16.77 13.73
CA GLU A 142 -12.92 17.39 13.22
C GLU A 142 -11.85 16.34 12.86
N ASN A 143 -11.89 15.16 13.47
CA ASN A 143 -10.97 14.04 13.26
C ASN A 143 -11.69 12.85 12.59
N TRP A 144 -12.62 13.15 11.68
CA TRP A 144 -13.49 12.15 11.07
C TRP A 144 -12.72 11.01 10.39
N GLU A 145 -11.51 11.26 9.87
CA GLU A 145 -10.68 10.25 9.23
C GLU A 145 -10.33 9.11 10.20
N GLU A 146 -9.89 9.46 11.41
CA GLU A 146 -9.53 8.49 12.45
C GLU A 146 -10.75 7.74 12.97
N GLU A 147 -11.86 8.45 13.17
CA GLU A 147 -13.12 7.83 13.63
C GLU A 147 -13.72 6.91 12.56
N MET A 148 -13.56 7.25 11.28
CA MET A 148 -13.96 6.40 10.16
C MET A 148 -13.10 5.13 10.12
N VAL A 149 -11.78 5.22 10.29
CA VAL A 149 -10.90 4.04 10.37
C VAL A 149 -11.34 3.11 11.50
N LYS A 150 -11.59 3.64 12.70
CA LYS A 150 -12.08 2.84 13.85
C LYS A 150 -13.41 2.19 13.53
N TYR A 151 -14.34 2.95 12.96
CA TYR A 151 -15.66 2.44 12.58
C TYR A 151 -15.59 1.29 11.58
N LEU A 152 -14.77 1.43 10.52
CA LEU A 152 -14.57 0.39 9.52
C LEU A 152 -13.97 -0.88 10.14
N LEU A 153 -13.00 -0.75 11.05
CA LEU A 153 -12.38 -1.90 11.73
C LEU A 153 -13.36 -2.64 12.65
N ASP A 154 -14.19 -1.89 13.39
CA ASP A 154 -15.08 -2.43 14.42
C ASP A 154 -16.41 -2.96 13.86
N SER A 155 -16.93 -2.34 12.80
CA SER A 155 -18.34 -2.51 12.38
C SER A 155 -18.54 -3.04 10.97
N VAL A 156 -17.53 -2.97 10.09
CA VAL A 156 -17.64 -3.44 8.71
C VAL A 156 -17.02 -4.83 8.58
N GLU A 157 -17.68 -5.70 7.80
CA GLU A 157 -17.19 -7.07 7.60
C GLU A 157 -15.78 -7.07 6.98
N PRO A 158 -14.86 -7.91 7.49
CA PRO A 158 -13.55 -8.07 6.88
C PRO A 158 -13.65 -8.62 5.46
N GLN A 159 -12.80 -8.10 4.59
CA GLN A 159 -12.53 -8.65 3.26
C GLN A 159 -11.02 -8.63 3.00
N ASP A 160 -10.62 -9.21 1.88
CA ASP A 160 -9.22 -9.21 1.41
C ASP A 160 -9.26 -9.16 -0.12
N GLU A 161 -9.23 -7.93 -0.65
CA GLU A 161 -9.18 -7.68 -2.08
C GLU A 161 -7.88 -6.97 -2.41
N LEU A 162 -7.06 -7.59 -3.28
CA LEU A 162 -5.81 -6.99 -3.76
C LEU A 162 -6.07 -5.63 -4.44
N PHE A 163 -5.28 -4.62 -4.10
CA PHE A 163 -5.28 -3.32 -4.77
C PHE A 163 -3.97 -3.07 -5.52
N PHE A 164 -2.83 -3.45 -4.93
CA PHE A 164 -1.53 -3.31 -5.55
C PHE A 164 -0.58 -4.39 -5.07
N SER A 165 0.18 -4.97 -5.99
CA SER A 165 1.35 -5.79 -5.70
C SER A 165 2.41 -5.57 -6.76
N TYR A 166 3.68 -5.62 -6.35
CA TYR A 166 4.80 -5.47 -7.26
C TYR A 166 5.51 -6.80 -7.47
N ASP A 167 5.68 -7.17 -8.74
CA ASP A 167 6.46 -8.30 -9.19
C ASP A 167 7.53 -7.76 -10.16
N PRO A 168 8.83 -7.84 -9.80
CA PRO A 168 9.91 -7.30 -10.64
C PRO A 168 10.06 -8.05 -11.98
N THR A 169 9.37 -9.18 -12.16
CA THR A 169 9.34 -9.92 -13.43
C THR A 169 8.25 -9.43 -14.39
N ILE A 170 7.33 -8.59 -13.91
CA ILE A 170 6.27 -7.98 -14.71
C ILE A 170 6.77 -6.63 -15.21
N ASP A 171 6.93 -6.51 -16.53
CA ASP A 171 7.24 -5.24 -17.18
C ASP A 171 6.00 -4.35 -17.31
N GLU A 172 6.24 -3.04 -17.41
CA GLU A 172 5.21 -2.10 -17.87
C GLU A 172 4.78 -2.43 -19.29
N VAL A 173 3.48 -2.27 -19.56
CA VAL A 173 2.88 -2.53 -20.86
C VAL A 173 2.42 -1.24 -21.51
N ASP A 174 2.61 -1.15 -22.83
CA ASP A 174 2.05 -0.05 -23.63
C ASP A 174 0.53 -0.22 -23.76
N VAL A 175 -0.23 0.57 -22.99
CA VAL A 175 -1.70 0.63 -23.05
C VAL A 175 -2.12 1.76 -23.98
N VAL A 176 -2.80 1.42 -25.07
CA VAL A 176 -3.35 2.39 -26.02
C VAL A 176 -4.74 2.83 -25.54
N LEU A 177 -4.82 4.07 -25.07
CA LEU A 177 -6.05 4.73 -24.63
C LEU A 177 -6.42 5.84 -25.63
N GLU A 178 -7.64 6.39 -25.55
CA GLU A 178 -8.10 7.45 -26.47
C GLU A 178 -7.15 8.66 -26.53
N GLN A 179 -6.48 8.94 -25.41
CA GLN A 179 -5.61 10.10 -25.22
C GLN A 179 -4.17 9.86 -25.69
N GLY A 180 -3.79 8.61 -25.98
CA GLY A 180 -2.43 8.23 -26.35
C GLY A 180 -2.03 6.83 -25.89
N SER A 181 -0.77 6.47 -26.13
CA SER A 181 -0.15 5.25 -25.58
C SER A 181 0.61 5.60 -24.31
N TYR A 182 0.45 4.78 -23.28
CA TYR A 182 1.09 4.97 -21.98
C TYR A 182 1.74 3.67 -21.52
N ALA A 183 2.99 3.74 -21.06
CA ALA A 183 3.63 2.64 -20.34
C ALA A 183 3.04 2.60 -18.93
N LEU A 184 2.34 1.52 -18.60
CA LEU A 184 1.63 1.35 -17.35
C LEU A 184 1.95 -0.02 -16.75
N TYR A 185 2.14 -0.05 -15.43
CA TYR A 185 2.34 -1.28 -14.68
C TYR A 185 0.98 -1.94 -14.37
N PRO A 186 0.75 -3.19 -14.79
CA PRO A 186 -0.53 -3.87 -14.61
C PRO A 186 -0.61 -4.67 -13.30
N VAL A 187 -1.68 -4.48 -12.53
CA VAL A 187 -2.06 -5.34 -11.41
C VAL A 187 -3.41 -5.98 -11.72
N THR A 188 -3.46 -7.31 -11.80
CA THR A 188 -4.70 -8.03 -12.14
C THR A 188 -5.43 -8.47 -10.87
N VAL A 189 -6.69 -8.08 -10.74
CA VAL A 189 -7.55 -8.34 -9.58
C VAL A 189 -8.85 -8.94 -10.09
N GLY A 190 -8.97 -10.26 -10.01
CA GLY A 190 -10.11 -10.99 -10.58
C GLY A 190 -10.31 -10.69 -12.07
N GLU A 191 -11.47 -10.12 -12.43
CA GLU A 191 -11.83 -9.75 -13.81
C GLU A 191 -11.50 -8.29 -14.15
N LYS A 192 -10.69 -7.63 -13.32
CA LYS A 192 -10.23 -6.26 -13.53
C LYS A 192 -8.71 -6.21 -13.64
N THR A 193 -8.21 -5.22 -14.36
CA THR A 193 -6.78 -4.86 -14.34
C THR A 193 -6.64 -3.40 -13.96
N LEU A 194 -5.91 -3.14 -12.88
CA LEU A 194 -5.54 -1.82 -12.39
C LEU A 194 -4.21 -1.44 -13.02
N TYR A 195 -4.14 -0.29 -13.67
CA TYR A 195 -2.95 0.19 -14.36
C TYR A 195 -2.36 1.38 -13.63
N PHE A 196 -1.16 1.20 -13.08
CA PHE A 196 -0.43 2.22 -12.34
C PHE A 196 0.63 2.86 -13.22
N LYS A 197 0.82 4.16 -13.06
CA LYS A 197 1.86 4.93 -13.75
C LYS A 197 2.86 5.46 -12.73
N GLN A 198 4.15 5.26 -13.01
CA GLN A 198 5.21 5.74 -12.14
C GLN A 198 5.04 7.22 -11.83
N SER A 199 5.24 7.59 -10.56
CA SER A 199 5.12 8.94 -10.02
C SER A 199 3.73 9.58 -10.14
N GLU A 200 2.71 8.87 -10.60
CA GLU A 200 1.36 9.41 -10.81
C GLU A 200 0.27 8.61 -10.10
N GLY A 201 0.43 7.31 -9.85
CA GLY A 201 -0.59 6.48 -9.22
C GLY A 201 -1.45 5.74 -10.24
N LEU A 202 -2.64 5.36 -9.80
CA LEU A 202 -3.61 4.70 -10.65
C LEU A 202 -4.00 5.60 -11.84
N TRP A 203 -3.99 5.00 -13.03
CA TRP A 203 -4.15 5.70 -14.31
C TRP A 203 -5.31 5.15 -15.15
N ALA A 204 -5.54 3.85 -15.09
CA ALA A 204 -6.71 3.24 -15.71
C ALA A 204 -7.18 1.99 -14.95
N LYS A 205 -8.46 1.68 -15.10
CA LYS A 205 -9.04 0.37 -14.72
C LYS A 205 -9.66 -0.24 -15.96
N GLU A 206 -9.23 -1.44 -16.31
CA GLU A 206 -9.84 -2.25 -17.38
C GLU A 206 -10.80 -3.26 -16.76
N TYR A 207 -12.02 -3.28 -17.25
CA TYR A 207 -13.09 -4.17 -16.82
C TYR A 207 -13.30 -5.22 -17.90
N ARG A 208 -13.11 -6.49 -17.54
CA ARG A 208 -13.25 -7.65 -18.42
C ARG A 208 -14.35 -8.61 -17.96
N ASP A 209 -15.13 -8.21 -16.96
CA ASP A 209 -16.21 -9.03 -16.40
C ASP A 209 -17.37 -9.20 -17.40
N ASP A 210 -18.07 -10.32 -17.24
CA ASP A 210 -19.17 -10.71 -18.13
C ASP A 210 -20.28 -9.63 -18.16
N LEU A 211 -20.56 -8.96 -17.03
CA LEU A 211 -21.58 -7.91 -16.96
C LEU A 211 -21.18 -6.69 -17.80
N THR A 212 -19.92 -6.26 -17.71
CA THR A 212 -19.39 -5.18 -18.55
C THR A 212 -19.47 -5.54 -20.02
N ILE A 213 -19.06 -6.75 -20.39
CA ILE A 213 -19.11 -7.21 -21.79
C ILE A 213 -20.56 -7.31 -22.28
N ASP A 214 -21.49 -7.80 -21.46
CA ASP A 214 -22.91 -7.86 -21.80
C ASP A 214 -23.53 -6.47 -21.98
N MET A 215 -23.10 -5.49 -21.19
CA MET A 215 -23.60 -4.11 -21.26
C MET A 215 -23.04 -3.32 -22.43
N TYR A 216 -21.74 -3.48 -22.74
CA TYR A 216 -21.02 -2.63 -23.69
C TYR A 216 -20.55 -3.36 -24.97
N GLY A 217 -20.65 -4.68 -25.01
CA GLY A 217 -20.23 -5.54 -26.13
C GLY A 217 -18.73 -5.84 -26.17
N GLU A 218 -17.94 -5.20 -25.32
CA GLU A 218 -16.49 -5.35 -25.21
C GLU A 218 -15.99 -4.88 -23.85
N LYS A 219 -14.75 -5.25 -23.51
CA LYS A 219 -14.05 -4.74 -22.32
C LYS A 219 -13.99 -3.22 -22.30
N GLN A 220 -14.11 -2.62 -21.12
CA GLN A 220 -14.16 -1.16 -20.96
C GLN A 220 -12.98 -0.65 -20.15
N PHE A 221 -12.63 0.63 -20.36
CA PHE A 221 -11.61 1.33 -19.58
C PHE A 221 -12.21 2.56 -18.90
N ALA A 222 -12.03 2.66 -17.58
CA ALA A 222 -12.11 3.95 -16.88
C ALA A 222 -10.71 4.55 -16.83
N VAL A 223 -10.55 5.79 -17.29
CA VAL A 223 -9.23 6.40 -17.53
C VAL A 223 -9.09 7.71 -16.80
N ARG A 224 -7.91 7.98 -16.24
CA ARG A 224 -7.63 9.25 -15.56
C ARG A 224 -7.83 10.43 -16.51
N LYS A 225 -8.50 11.48 -16.03
CA LYS A 225 -8.53 12.75 -16.77
C LYS A 225 -7.13 13.33 -16.79
N ASN A 226 -6.55 13.49 -17.99
CA ASN A 226 -5.40 14.36 -18.14
C ASN A 226 -5.83 15.78 -17.80
N GLU A 227 -5.31 16.33 -16.71
CA GLU A 227 -5.29 17.76 -16.50
C GLU A 227 -4.31 18.35 -17.53
N MET A 228 -4.77 18.53 -18.76
CA MET A 228 -4.01 19.34 -19.72
C MET A 228 -3.97 20.77 -19.19
N ASN A 229 -2.80 21.17 -18.66
CA ASN A 229 -2.43 22.57 -18.44
C ASN A 229 -2.57 23.41 -19.72
#